data_AF-A0ABD4RXI3-F1
#
_entry.id   AF-A0ABD4RXI3-F1
#
_cell.length_a   1.000
_cell.length_b   1.000
_cell.length_c   1.000
_cell.angle_alpha   90.00
_cell.angle_beta   90.00
_cell.angle_gamma   90.00
#
_symmetry.space_group_name_H-M   'P 1'
#
loop_
_entity.id
_entity.type
_entity.pdbx_description
1 polymer ?
#
loop_
_entity_poly.entity_id
_entity_poly.type
_entity_poly.pdbx_seq_one_letter_code
_entity_poly.pdbx_strand_id
1 'polypeptide(L)' 'MRNNLRRQENRRNENGLTSREQEKQDKINLIKQLKDNGLNNNQIAKELKINRSTVTKYLKL' A
#
# COMPACT_ATOMS: atom_id res chain seq x y z
N MET A 1 -0.70 -35.01 7.97
CA MET A 1 -1.46 -33.74 7.94
C MET A 1 -0.65 -32.68 7.17
N ARG A 2 -1.21 -32.08 6.11
CA ARG A 2 -0.52 -31.04 5.32
C ARG A 2 -0.47 -29.73 6.12
N ASN A 3 0.72 -29.31 6.57
CA ASN A 3 1.02 -28.06 7.29
C ASN A 3 0.77 -26.75 6.49
N ASN A 4 -0.11 -26.78 5.48
CA ASN A 4 -0.31 -25.66 4.56
C ASN A 4 -1.00 -24.47 5.23
N LEU A 5 -1.92 -24.70 6.17
CA LEU A 5 -2.60 -23.64 6.93
C LEU A 5 -1.61 -22.86 7.79
N ARG A 6 -0.76 -23.56 8.56
CA ARG A 6 0.30 -22.95 9.37
C ARG A 6 1.28 -22.12 8.54
N ARG A 7 1.67 -22.62 7.36
CA ARG A 7 2.53 -21.86 6.43
C ARG A 7 1.83 -20.65 5.83
N GLN A 8 0.50 -20.67 5.72
CA GLN A 8 -0.28 -19.55 5.21
C GLN A 8 -0.48 -18.47 6.27
N GLU A 9 -0.72 -18.86 7.52
CA GLU A 9 -0.78 -17.96 8.67
C GLU A 9 0.57 -17.29 8.94
N ASN A 10 1.67 -18.04 8.92
CA ASN A 10 3.02 -17.50 9.11
C ASN A 10 3.47 -16.50 8.02
N ARG A 11 2.76 -16.42 6.88
CA ARG A 11 3.04 -15.43 5.82
C ARG A 11 2.30 -14.10 6.00
N ARG A 12 1.39 -14.03 6.96
CA ARG A 12 0.58 -12.86 7.25
C ARG A 12 1.19 -12.11 8.44
N ASN A 13 1.14 -10.78 8.40
CA ASN A 13 1.53 -9.95 9.53
C ASN A 13 0.40 -9.87 10.57
N GLU A 14 0.58 -9.04 11.61
CA GLU A 14 -0.40 -8.86 12.69
C GLU A 14 -1.78 -8.41 12.20
N ASN A 15 -1.83 -7.71 11.07
CA ASN A 15 -3.08 -7.27 10.42
C ASN A 15 -3.69 -8.35 9.50
N GLY A 16 -3.13 -9.56 9.45
CA GLY A 16 -3.58 -10.63 8.58
C GLY A 16 -3.20 -10.45 7.11
N LEU A 17 -2.36 -9.45 6.78
CA LEU A 17 -1.94 -9.12 5.42
C LEU A 17 -0.63 -9.81 5.06
N THR A 18 -0.51 -10.28 3.82
CA THR A 18 0.79 -10.68 3.28
C THR A 18 1.69 -9.46 3.11
N SER A 19 3.01 -9.65 3.03
CA SER A 19 3.96 -8.54 2.86
C SER A 19 3.61 -7.62 1.68
N ARG A 20 3.14 -8.19 0.56
CA ARG A 20 2.72 -7.42 -0.63
C ARG A 20 1.45 -6.60 -0.38
N GLU A 21 0.51 -7.14 0.37
CA GLU A 21 -0.72 -6.44 0.72
C GLU A 21 -0.44 -5.32 1.72
N GLN A 22 0.45 -5.54 2.69
CA GLN A 22 0.89 -4.51 3.62
C GLN A 22 1.62 -3.38 2.89
N GLU A 23 2.58 -3.69 2.01
CA GLU A 23 3.27 -2.68 1.20
C GLU A 23 2.30 -1.85 0.35
N LYS A 24 1.24 -2.48 -0.17
CA LYS A 24 0.20 -1.77 -0.91
C LYS A 24 -0.59 -0.84 0.01
N GLN A 25 -0.97 -1.32 1.19
CA GLN A 25 -1.70 -0.52 2.18
C GLN A 25 -0.86 0.68 2.65
N ASP A 26 0.43 0.45 2.93
CA ASP A 26 1.37 1.50 3.36
C ASP A 26 1.52 2.56 2.27
N LYS A 27 1.62 2.16 1.00
CA LYS A 27 1.64 3.12 -0.12
C LYS A 27 0.37 3.93 -0.22
N ILE A 28 -0.81 3.32 -0.03
CA ILE A 28 -2.09 4.02 -0.05
C ILE A 28 -2.15 5.04 1.10
N ASN A 29 -1.77 4.61 2.30
CA ASN A 29 -1.75 5.47 3.49
C ASN A 29 -0.80 6.66 3.31
N LEU A 30 0.40 6.42 2.80
CA LEU A 30 1.39 7.46 2.51
C LEU A 30 0.88 8.47 1.47
N ILE A 31 0.22 8.00 0.41
CA ILE A 31 -0.40 8.89 -0.59
C ILE A 31 -1.50 9.75 0.03
N LYS A 32 -2.34 9.18 0.89
CA LYS A 32 -3.39 9.92 1.61
C LYS A 32 -2.77 10.98 2.54
N GLN A 33 -1.76 10.62 3.32
CA GLN A 33 -1.03 11.56 4.19
C GLN A 33 -0.41 12.71 3.40
N LEU A 34 0.26 12.43 2.28
CA LEU A 34 0.85 13.48 1.44
C LEU A 34 -0.24 14.38 0.83
N LYS A 35 -1.40 13.82 0.49
CA LYS A 35 -2.55 14.57 0.00
C LYS A 35 -3.11 15.50 1.07
N ASP A 36 -3.23 15.01 2.30
CA ASP A 36 -3.70 15.77 3.46
C ASP A 36 -2.72 16.89 3.84
N ASN A 37 -1.42 16.66 3.63
CA ASN A 37 -0.37 17.69 3.73
C ASN A 37 -0.43 18.75 2.62
N GLY A 38 -1.41 18.69 1.72
CA GLY A 38 -1.64 19.69 0.67
C GLY A 38 -0.89 19.45 -0.63
N LEU A 39 -0.17 18.32 -0.79
CA LEU A 39 0.51 18.03 -2.04
C LEU A 39 -0.50 17.68 -3.15
N ASN A 40 -0.22 18.16 -4.36
CA ASN A 40 -0.96 17.76 -5.54
C ASN A 40 -0.48 16.39 -6.07
N ASN A 41 -1.30 15.74 -6.89
CA ASN A 41 -1.01 14.37 -7.34
C ASN A 41 0.28 14.26 -8.18
N ASN A 42 0.73 15.34 -8.82
CA ASN A 42 2.00 15.37 -9.55
C ASN A 42 3.20 15.43 -8.60
N GLN A 43 3.10 16.20 -7.51
CA GLN A 43 4.12 16.26 -6.47
C GLN A 43 4.23 14.91 -5.76
N ILE A 44 3.12 14.29 -5.38
CA ILE A 44 3.08 12.96 -4.76
C ILE A 44 3.72 11.90 -5.68
N ALA A 45 3.42 11.95 -6.98
CA ALA A 45 4.02 11.05 -7.97
C ALA A 45 5.55 11.20 -8.06
N LYS A 46 6.05 12.45 -8.04
CA LYS A 46 7.48 12.74 -8.04
C LYS A 46 8.16 12.26 -6.75
N GLU A 47 7.56 12.55 -5.60
CA GLU A 47 8.07 12.19 -4.28
C GLU A 47 8.21 10.67 -4.13
N LEU A 48 7.15 9.95 -4.51
CA LEU A 48 7.11 8.49 -4.40
C LEU A 48 7.73 7.76 -5.61
N LYS A 49 8.23 8.50 -6.60
CA LYS A 49 8.77 7.97 -7.88
C LYS A 49 7.83 6.97 -8.55
N ILE A 50 6.53 7.26 -8.53
CA ILE A 50 5.49 6.45 -9.18
C ILE A 50 4.74 7.26 -10.24
N ASN A 51 3.97 6.57 -11.08
CA ASN A 51 3.13 7.25 -12.06
C ASN A 51 1.96 7.99 -11.35
N ARG A 52 1.63 9.18 -11.84
CA ARG A 52 0.43 9.96 -11.44
C ARG A 52 -0.86 9.14 -11.58
N SER A 53 -0.94 8.25 -12.57
CA SER A 53 -2.09 7.34 -12.74
C SER A 53 -2.22 6.38 -11.55
N THR A 54 -1.10 5.88 -11.02
CA THR A 54 -1.05 5.04 -9.82
C THR A 54 -1.54 5.81 -8.58
N VAL A 55 -1.10 7.07 -8.41
CA VAL A 55 -1.59 7.94 -7.33
C VAL A 55 -3.11 8.10 -7.40
N THR A 56 -3.62 8.40 -8.60
CA THR A 56 -5.07 8.56 -8.82
C THR A 56 -5.84 7.27 -8.55
N LYS A 57 -5.29 6.12 -8.95
CA LYS A 57 -5.89 4.81 -8.69
C LYS A 57 -5.97 4.52 -7.19
N TYR A 58 -4.91 4.80 -6.45
CA TYR A 58 -4.83 4.56 -5.01
C TYR A 58 -5.66 5.53 -4.16
N LEU A 59 -5.94 6.73 -4.65
CA LEU A 59 -6.89 7.66 -4.01
C LEU A 59 -8.36 7.30 -4.23
N LYS A 60 -8.67 6.48 -5.24
CA LYS A 60 -10.05 6.03 -5.56
C LYS A 60 -10.41 4.67 -4.95
N LEU A 61 -9.43 3.99 -4.35
CA LEU A 61 -9.58 2.70 -3.66
C LEU A 61 -10.11 2.91 -2.24
#